data_AF-A0A3B9E9L3-F1
#
_entry.id   AF-A0A3B9E9L3-F1
#
_cell.length_a   1.000
_cell.length_b   1.000
_cell.length_c   1.000
_cell.angle_alpha   90.00
_cell.angle_beta   90.00
_cell.angle_gamma   90.00
#
_symmetry.space_group_name_H-M   'P 1'
#
loop_
_entity.id
_entity.type
_entity.pdbx_description
1 polymer ?
#
loop_
_entity_poly.entity_id
_entity_poly.type
_entity_poly.pdbx_seq_one_letter_code
_entity_poly.pdbx_strand_id
1 'polypeptide(L)' 'SLNPVMVDATGMCGACRVSVEGKTRFACVEGPHFDGHQVDFDELIQRNNTYGRDEKTSLLFSIRAK' A
#
# COMPACT_ATOMS: atom_id res chain seq x y z
N SER A 1 1.47 2.32 12.64
CA SER A 1 1.59 3.10 11.39
C SER A 1 1.51 2.12 10.24
N LEU A 2 0.69 2.39 9.22
CA LEU A 2 0.49 1.53 8.05
C LEU A 2 1.36 1.98 6.87
N ASN A 3 1.70 1.02 5.99
CA ASN A 3 2.58 1.22 4.82
C ASN A 3 1.97 0.66 3.51
N PRO A 4 0.75 1.08 3.11
CA PRO A 4 0.19 0.67 1.83
C PRO A 4 0.91 1.36 0.65
N VAL A 5 0.81 0.77 -0.55
CA VAL A 5 1.25 1.41 -1.80
C VAL A 5 0.59 2.78 -1.97
N MET A 6 1.37 3.80 -2.34
CA MET A 6 0.88 5.15 -2.62
C MET A 6 1.24 5.58 -4.04
N VAL A 7 0.43 6.44 -4.64
CA VAL A 7 0.69 7.04 -5.96
C VAL A 7 0.58 8.57 -5.88
N ASP A 8 -0.63 9.08 -5.67
CA ASP A 8 -0.93 10.51 -5.63
C ASP A 8 -0.70 11.14 -4.25
N ALA A 9 -0.87 10.35 -3.18
CA ALA A 9 -0.78 10.76 -1.79
C ALA A 9 -1.65 11.96 -1.38
N THR A 10 -2.72 12.26 -2.14
CA THR A 10 -3.61 13.41 -1.88
C THR A 10 -5.10 13.01 -1.79
N GLY A 11 -5.40 11.71 -1.86
CA GLY A 11 -6.74 11.16 -1.71
C GLY A 11 -7.52 10.99 -3.01
N MET A 12 -6.85 11.19 -4.15
CA MET A 12 -7.44 11.20 -5.49
C MET A 12 -7.48 9.82 -6.15
N CYS A 13 -6.55 8.92 -5.82
CA CYS A 13 -6.46 7.62 -6.52
C CYS A 13 -6.87 6.38 -5.72
N GLY A 14 -6.88 6.45 -4.39
CA GLY A 14 -7.23 5.31 -3.53
C GLY A 14 -6.23 4.13 -3.52
N ALA A 15 -5.04 4.28 -4.11
CA ALA A 15 -3.99 3.25 -4.06
C ALA A 15 -3.62 2.86 -2.61
N CYS A 16 -3.64 3.84 -1.71
CA CYS A 16 -3.33 3.65 -0.30
C CYS A 16 -4.51 3.13 0.55
N ARG A 17 -5.57 2.62 -0.09
CA ARG A 17 -6.74 2.16 0.66
C ARG A 17 -6.40 1.02 1.63
N VAL A 18 -7.04 1.05 2.78
CA VAL A 18 -6.97 0.05 3.86
C VAL A 18 -8.37 -0.17 4.42
N SER A 19 -8.63 -1.37 4.94
CA SER A 19 -9.87 -1.67 5.67
C SER A 19 -9.63 -1.51 7.17
N VAL A 20 -10.38 -0.60 7.79
CA VAL A 20 -10.34 -0.33 9.24
C VAL A 20 -11.77 -0.33 9.75
N GLU A 21 -12.07 -1.18 10.74
CA GLU A 21 -13.44 -1.43 11.24
C GLU A 21 -14.43 -1.82 10.12
N GLY A 22 -13.98 -2.59 9.12
CA GLY A 22 -14.78 -2.99 7.97
C GLY A 22 -15.13 -1.84 7.00
N LYS A 23 -14.53 -0.66 7.16
CA LYS A 23 -14.70 0.48 6.26
C LYS A 23 -13.43 0.71 5.46
N THR A 24 -13.59 1.03 4.18
CA THR A 24 -12.48 1.49 3.35
C THR A 24 -12.06 2.90 3.78
N ARG A 25 -10.77 3.05 4.09
CA ARG A 25 -10.11 4.30 4.48
C ARG A 25 -8.89 4.56 3.62
N PHE A 26 -8.46 5.81 3.44
CA PHE A 26 -7.28 6.19 2.66
C PHE A 26 -6.15 6.63 3.58
N ALA A 27 -5.07 5.83 3.65
CA ALA A 27 -3.98 6.07 4.58
C ALA A 27 -3.24 7.40 4.37
N CYS A 28 -3.21 7.97 3.16
CA CYS A 28 -2.53 9.25 2.89
C CYS A 28 -3.31 10.48 3.38
N VAL A 29 -4.62 10.37 3.62
CA VAL A 29 -5.48 11.48 4.07
C VAL A 29 -6.01 11.25 5.48
N GLU A 30 -6.47 10.03 5.76
CA GLU A 30 -7.09 9.66 7.05
C GLU A 30 -6.11 8.97 8.01
N GLY A 31 -4.92 8.60 7.53
CA GLY A 31 -3.90 7.87 8.29
C GLY A 31 -2.59 8.66 8.44
N PRO A 32 -1.41 7.99 8.39
CA PRO A 32 -1.18 6.55 8.26
C PRO A 32 -1.32 5.78 9.59
N HIS A 33 -1.65 6.48 10.68
CA HIS A 33 -1.84 5.91 12.00
C HIS A 33 -3.32 5.58 12.22
N PHE A 34 -3.59 4.30 12.45
CA PHE A 34 -4.91 3.78 12.81
C PHE A 34 -4.76 2.90 14.06
N ASP A 35 -5.88 2.60 14.73
CA ASP A 35 -5.90 1.55 15.75
C ASP A 35 -5.60 0.21 15.09
N GLY A 36 -4.44 -0.38 15.42
CA GLY A 36 -3.98 -1.62 14.84
C GLY A 36 -4.94 -2.79 15.09
N HIS A 37 -5.71 -2.78 16.17
CA HIS A 37 -6.68 -3.86 16.45
C HIS A 37 -7.88 -3.86 15.51
N GLN A 38 -8.08 -2.76 14.78
CA GLN A 38 -9.21 -2.58 13.87
C GLN A 38 -8.81 -2.73 12.39
N VAL A 39 -7.51 -2.88 12.10
CA VAL A 39 -6.96 -2.98 10.74
C VAL A 39 -7.07 -4.41 10.23
N ASP A 40 -7.53 -4.56 8.99
CA ASP A 40 -7.38 -5.82 8.24
C ASP A 40 -5.95 -5.93 7.69
N PHE A 41 -5.08 -6.63 8.43
CA PHE A 41 -3.69 -6.83 8.03
C PHE A 41 -3.54 -7.86 6.91
N ASP A 42 -4.45 -8.82 6.79
CA ASP A 42 -4.40 -9.83 5.72
C ASP A 42 -4.65 -9.17 4.36
N GLU A 43 -5.64 -8.27 4.27
CA GLU A 43 -5.85 -7.44 3.09
C GLU A 43 -4.61 -6.58 2.80
N LEU A 44 -4.08 -5.88 3.81
CA LEU A 44 -2.92 -4.99 3.63
C LEU A 44 -1.68 -5.74 3.10
N ILE A 45 -1.38 -6.92 3.64
CA ILE A 45 -0.25 -7.76 3.19
C ILE A 45 -0.46 -8.19 1.74
N GLN A 46 -1.65 -8.65 1.37
CA GLN A 46 -1.95 -9.02 -0.02
C GLN A 46 -1.77 -7.84 -0.97
N ARG A 47 -2.28 -6.66 -0.59
CA ARG A 47 -2.16 -5.44 -1.39
C ARG A 47 -0.70 -5.02 -1.58
N ASN A 48 0.12 -5.10 -0.54
CA ASN A 48 1.54 -4.75 -0.63
C ASN A 48 2.34 -5.71 -1.52
N ASN A 49 1.90 -6.95 -1.68
CA ASN A 49 2.57 -7.93 -2.54
C ASN A 49 2.16 -7.83 -4.02
N THR A 50 1.20 -6.96 -4.39
CA THR A 50 0.63 -6.88 -5.74
C THR A 50 1.70 -6.71 -6.84
N TYR A 51 2.70 -5.87 -6.61
CA TYR A 51 3.70 -5.50 -7.62
C TYR A 51 5.03 -6.25 -7.51
N GLY A 52 5.12 -7.28 -6.67
CA GLY A 52 6.39 -7.96 -6.39
C GLY A 52 7.07 -8.57 -7.62
N ARG A 53 6.33 -8.91 -8.69
CA ARG A 53 6.92 -9.36 -9.97
C ARG A 53 7.53 -8.21 -10.77
N ASP A 54 6.84 -7.08 -10.82
CA ASP A 54 7.26 -5.90 -11.57
C ASP A 54 8.45 -5.24 -10.88
N GLU A 55 8.44 -5.18 -9.54
CA GLU A 55 9.57 -4.73 -8.71
C GLU A 55 10.85 -5.54 -9.02
N LYS A 56 10.75 -6.87 -9.04
CA LYS A 56 11.89 -7.75 -9.40
C LYS A 56 12.38 -7.49 -10.81
N THR A 57 11.47 -7.32 -11.77
CA THR A 57 11.82 -7.05 -13.17
C THR A 57 12.53 -5.70 -13.30
N SER A 58 12.00 -4.66 -12.66
CA SER A 58 12.60 -3.32 -12.64
C SER A 58 14.00 -3.36 -12.03
N LEU A 59 14.17 -4.05 -10.89
CA LEU A 59 15.47 -4.17 -10.23
C LEU A 59 16.49 -4.89 -11.12
N LEU A 60 16.11 -6.03 -11.71
CA LEU A 60 16.99 -6.79 -12.61
C LEU A 60 17.39 -5.98 -13.85
N PHE A 61 16.44 -5.23 -14.42
CA PHE A 61 16.72 -4.32 -15.53
C PHE A 61 17.72 -3.23 -15.11
N SER A 62 17.50 -2.57 -13.98
CA SER A 62 18.38 -1.51 -13.48
C SER A 62 19.80 -2.00 -13.14
N ILE A 63 19.95 -3.26 -12.72
CA ILE A 63 21.27 -3.86 -12.48
C ILE A 63 21.98 -4.20 -13.79
N ARG A 64 21.27 -4.73 -14.79
CA ARG A 64 21.85 -5.15 -16.09
C ARG A 64 22.09 -4.01 -17.07
N ALA A 65 21.40 -2.89 -16.91
CA ALA A 65 21.56 -1.69 -17.73
C ALA A 65 22.73 -0.79 -17.27
N LYS A 66 23.36 -1.13 -16.14
CA LYS A 66 24.66 -0.57 -15.72
C LYS A 66 25.79 -1.45 -16.23
#